data_AF-A0A927E5E9-F1
#
_entry.id   AF-A0A927E5E9-F1
#
_cell.length_a   1.000
_cell.length_b   1.000
_cell.length_c   1.000
_cell.angle_alpha   90.00
_cell.angle_beta   90.00
_cell.angle_gamma   90.00
#
_symmetry.space_group_name_H-M   'P 1'
#
loop_
_entity.id
_entity.type
_entity.pdbx_description
1 polymer ?
#
loop_
_entity_poly.entity_id
_entity_poly.type
_entity_poly.pdbx_seq_one_letter_code
_entity_poly.pdbx_strand_id
1 'polypeptide(L)'
;MVESVEFRPFDDIETLRSDVLKAGVLNAKALQASAENHVANLGCVLPPSPELDEASFQTLTSIIAFARSLYGQAPIAELEAARRQALASIDRLAQLLARARPEHA
;
A
#
# COMPACT_ATOMS: atom_id res chain seq x y z
N MET A 1 -9.65 -5.41 28.66
CA MET A 1 -9.80 -4.14 27.93
C MET A 1 -8.94 -4.27 26.70
N VAL A 2 -9.55 -4.53 25.54
CA VAL A 2 -8.80 -4.56 24.28
C VAL A 2 -8.60 -3.10 23.94
N GLU A 3 -7.36 -2.63 23.95
CA GLU A 3 -7.00 -1.31 23.42
C GLU A 3 -7.55 -1.27 21.99
N SER A 4 -8.61 -0.49 21.77
CA SER A 4 -9.08 -0.19 20.42
C SER A 4 -7.99 0.67 19.81
N VAL A 5 -6.99 0.03 19.19
CA VAL A 5 -6.02 0.71 18.35
C VAL A 5 -6.85 1.45 17.32
N GLU A 6 -6.92 2.77 17.44
CA GLU A 6 -7.55 3.61 16.42
C GLU A 6 -6.80 3.35 15.12
N PHE A 7 -7.42 2.59 14.21
CA PHE A 7 -6.88 2.46 12.88
C PHE A 7 -6.92 3.83 12.22
N ARG A 8 -5.74 4.36 11.90
CA ARG A 8 -5.55 5.65 11.23
C ARG A 8 -5.13 5.38 9.80
N PRO A 9 -6.04 5.51 8.81
CA PRO A 9 -5.77 5.21 7.41
C PRO A 9 -4.52 5.92 6.84
N PHE A 10 -4.19 7.12 7.32
CA PHE A 10 -3.01 7.86 6.86
C PHE A 10 -1.69 7.30 7.42
N ASP A 11 -1.63 7.00 8.71
CA ASP A 11 -0.45 6.39 9.33
C ASP A 11 -0.17 5.01 8.72
N ASP A 12 -1.24 4.29 8.38
CA ASP A 12 -1.21 2.99 7.73
C ASP A 12 -0.60 3.07 6.30
N ILE A 13 -1.04 4.06 5.52
CA ILE A 13 -0.51 4.33 4.18
C ILE A 13 0.95 4.79 4.20
N GLU A 14 1.33 5.63 5.16
CA GLU A 14 2.74 6.05 5.34
C GLU A 14 3.63 4.86 5.74
N THR A 15 3.11 3.95 6.57
CA THR A 15 3.79 2.69 6.90
C THR A 15 4.02 1.84 5.64
N LEU A 16 2.98 1.66 4.83
CA LEU A 16 3.06 0.93 3.57
C LEU A 16 4.05 1.56 2.57
N ARG A 17 4.07 2.90 2.49
CA ARG A 17 5.04 3.65 1.68
C ARG A 17 6.48 3.37 2.14
N SER A 18 6.71 3.44 3.45
CA SER A 18 8.01 3.15 4.06
C SER A 18 8.45 1.70 3.76
N ASP A 19 7.53 0.73 3.85
CA ASP A 19 7.81 -0.67 3.56
C ASP A 19 8.27 -0.88 2.11
N VAL A 20 7.59 -0.25 1.14
CA VAL A 20 7.98 -0.31 -0.28
C VAL A 20 9.36 0.31 -0.52
N LEU A 21 9.68 1.43 0.14
CA LEU A 21 10.99 2.09 0.00
C LEU A 21 12.13 1.22 0.56
N LYS A 22 11.89 0.51 1.67
CA LYS A 22 12.87 -0.33 2.35
C LYS A 22 12.92 -1.77 1.81
N ALA A 23 12.04 -2.11 0.88
CA ALA A 23 11.95 -3.47 0.37
C ALA A 23 13.13 -3.86 -0.53
N GLY A 24 13.71 -5.01 -0.19
CA GLY A 24 14.66 -5.79 -0.96
C GLY A 24 14.24 -7.27 -0.99
N VAL A 25 15.14 -8.14 -1.44
CA VAL A 25 14.81 -9.56 -1.65
C VAL A 25 14.39 -10.27 -0.36
N LEU A 26 15.02 -9.94 0.77
CA LEU A 26 14.81 -10.63 2.06
C LEU A 26 13.44 -10.35 2.71
N ASN A 27 12.81 -9.22 2.38
CA ASN A 27 11.52 -8.81 2.96
C ASN A 27 10.37 -8.77 1.93
N ALA A 28 10.58 -9.22 0.69
CA ALA A 28 9.54 -9.16 -0.35
C ALA A 28 8.24 -9.93 0.00
N LYS A 29 8.29 -10.96 0.85
CA LYS A 29 7.10 -11.76 1.27
C LYS A 29 6.36 -11.01 2.36
N ALA A 30 7.12 -10.44 3.29
CA ALA A 30 6.57 -9.55 4.29
C ALA A 30 5.91 -8.34 3.63
N LEU A 31 6.47 -7.82 2.54
CA LEU A 31 5.87 -6.71 1.78
C LEU A 31 4.50 -7.07 1.19
N GLN A 32 4.35 -8.25 0.58
CA GLN A 32 3.07 -8.70 0.07
C GLN A 32 2.03 -8.83 1.20
N ALA A 33 2.39 -9.54 2.28
CA ALA A 33 1.48 -9.74 3.41
C ALA A 33 1.12 -8.41 4.10
N SER A 34 2.08 -7.48 4.19
CA SER A 34 1.87 -6.12 4.68
C SER A 34 0.81 -5.41 3.82
N ALA A 35 0.97 -5.37 2.50
CA ALA A 35 0.02 -4.74 1.60
C ALA A 35 -1.39 -5.34 1.66
N GLU A 36 -1.51 -6.66 1.77
CA GLU A 36 -2.80 -7.34 1.93
C GLU A 36 -3.51 -6.91 3.23
N ASN A 37 -2.78 -6.85 4.34
CA ASN A 37 -3.31 -6.39 5.63
C ASN A 37 -3.74 -4.92 5.58
N HIS A 38 -2.93 -4.04 5.00
CA HIS A 38 -3.23 -2.62 4.89
C HIS A 38 -4.53 -2.38 4.09
N VAL A 39 -4.68 -3.02 2.93
CA VAL A 39 -5.90 -2.92 2.11
C VAL A 39 -7.13 -3.50 2.82
N ALA A 40 -6.99 -4.64 3.50
CA ALA A 40 -8.09 -5.22 4.27
C ALA A 40 -8.57 -4.27 5.38
N ASN A 41 -7.64 -3.65 6.11
CA ASN A 41 -7.98 -2.70 7.17
C ASN A 41 -8.67 -1.44 6.62
N LEU A 42 -8.22 -0.91 5.48
CA LEU A 42 -8.87 0.23 4.81
C LEU A 42 -10.33 -0.06 4.47
N GLY A 43 -10.62 -1.26 3.92
CA GLY A 43 -11.98 -1.69 3.59
C GLY A 43 -12.90 -1.85 4.81
N CYS A 44 -12.36 -2.07 6.01
CA CYS A 44 -13.15 -2.15 7.23
C CYS A 44 -13.52 -0.79 7.84
N VAL A 45 -12.78 0.28 7.53
CA VAL A 45 -12.88 1.56 8.24
C VAL A 45 -13.46 2.69 7.38
N LEU A 46 -13.49 2.51 6.06
CA LEU A 46 -13.97 3.51 5.12
C LEU A 46 -15.34 3.13 4.57
N PRO A 47 -16.19 4.12 4.25
CA PRO A 47 -17.42 3.86 3.52
C PRO A 47 -17.10 3.28 2.13
N PRO A 48 -17.97 2.41 1.59
CA PRO A 48 -17.76 1.81 0.28
C PRO A 48 -17.68 2.89 -0.81
N SER A 49 -16.64 2.82 -1.63
CA SER A 49 -16.39 3.76 -2.71
C SER A 49 -15.70 3.02 -3.87
N PRO A 50 -16.31 2.98 -5.07
CA PRO A 50 -15.71 2.33 -6.24
C PRO A 50 -14.31 2.85 -6.57
N GLU A 51 -14.08 4.16 -6.38
CA GLU A 51 -12.77 4.77 -6.62
C GLU A 51 -11.72 4.31 -5.60
N LEU A 52 -12.10 4.14 -4.32
CA LEU A 52 -11.21 3.62 -3.28
C LEU A 52 -10.93 2.13 -3.48
N ASP A 53 -11.94 1.35 -3.90
CA ASP A 53 -11.79 -0.08 -4.17
C ASP A 53 -10.82 -0.30 -5.34
N GLU A 54 -10.99 0.44 -6.43
CA GLU A 54 -10.09 0.38 -7.59
C GLU A 54 -8.66 0.81 -7.22
N ALA A 55 -8.51 1.91 -6.47
CA ALA A 55 -7.20 2.38 -6.05
C ALA A 55 -6.51 1.40 -5.07
N SER A 56 -7.26 0.78 -4.18
CA SER A 56 -6.77 -0.25 -3.26
C SER A 56 -6.32 -1.49 -4.02
N PHE A 57 -7.11 -1.96 -4.98
CA PHE A 57 -6.77 -3.09 -5.83
C PHE A 57 -5.53 -2.83 -6.69
N GLN A 58 -5.43 -1.64 -7.29
CA GLN A 58 -4.27 -1.23 -8.07
C GLN A 58 -3.01 -1.12 -7.19
N THR A 59 -3.15 -0.61 -5.96
CA THR A 59 -2.06 -0.54 -4.98
C THR A 59 -1.55 -1.93 -4.65
N LEU A 60 -2.45 -2.84 -4.27
CA LEU A 60 -2.11 -4.22 -3.95
C LEU A 60 -1.42 -4.92 -5.14
N THR A 61 -1.99 -4.80 -6.34
CA THR A 61 -1.44 -5.42 -7.55
C THR A 61 -0.03 -4.89 -7.88
N SER A 62 0.20 -3.59 -7.72
CA SER A 62 1.50 -2.97 -7.99
C SER A 62 2.56 -3.41 -6.98
N ILE A 63 2.19 -3.52 -5.69
CA ILE A 63 3.11 -4.00 -4.65
C ILE A 63 3.42 -5.48 -4.83
N ILE A 64 2.43 -6.31 -5.16
CA ILE A 64 2.64 -7.73 -5.47
C ILE A 64 3.57 -7.89 -6.67
N ALA A 65 3.39 -7.09 -7.73
CA ALA A 65 4.27 -7.11 -8.89
C ALA A 65 5.71 -6.75 -8.50
N PHE A 66 5.91 -5.70 -7.72
CA PHE A 66 7.23 -5.32 -7.21
C PHE A 66 7.86 -6.41 -6.33
N ALA A 67 7.11 -6.99 -5.39
CA ALA A 67 7.56 -8.11 -4.57
C ALA A 67 7.97 -9.32 -5.42
N ARG A 68 7.20 -9.64 -6.46
CA ARG A 68 7.55 -10.72 -7.41
C ARG A 68 8.82 -10.41 -8.18
N SER A 69 9.02 -9.17 -8.63
CA SER A 69 10.27 -8.77 -9.29
C SER A 69 11.47 -8.91 -8.35
N LEU A 70 11.32 -8.56 -7.05
CA LEU A 70 12.35 -8.78 -6.03
C LEU A 70 12.67 -10.28 -5.88
N TYR A 71 11.64 -11.13 -5.81
CA TYR A 71 11.82 -12.59 -5.73
C TYR A 71 12.46 -13.20 -6.96
N GLY A 72 12.06 -12.73 -8.14
CA GLY A 72 12.60 -13.16 -9.42
C GLY A 72 13.99 -12.60 -9.72
N GLN A 73 14.55 -11.79 -8.81
CA GLN A 73 15.84 -11.11 -9.01
C GLN A 73 15.90 -10.37 -10.34
N ALA A 74 14.81 -9.66 -10.67
CA ALA A 74 14.71 -8.91 -11.91
C ALA A 74 15.85 -7.88 -12.03
N PRO A 75 16.23 -7.48 -13.26
CA PRO A 75 17.20 -6.42 -13.48
C PRO A 75 16.87 -5.16 -12.67
N ILE A 76 17.90 -4.45 -12.20
CA ILE A 76 17.74 -3.25 -11.35
C ILE A 76 16.79 -2.23 -12.00
N ALA A 77 16.88 -2.02 -13.31
CA ALA A 77 15.99 -1.09 -14.01
C ALA A 77 14.50 -1.49 -13.90
N GLU A 78 14.19 -2.78 -13.97
CA GLU A 78 12.83 -3.29 -13.81
C GLU A 78 12.36 -3.20 -12.36
N LEU A 79 13.26 -3.45 -11.40
CA LEU A 79 12.97 -3.26 -9.96
C LEU A 79 12.66 -1.80 -9.65
N GLU A 80 13.44 -0.86 -10.16
CA GLU A 80 13.20 0.58 -9.97
C GLU A 80 11.89 1.02 -10.63
N ALA A 81 11.57 0.51 -11.82
CA ALA A 81 10.31 0.79 -12.49
C ALA A 81 9.11 0.26 -11.68
N ALA A 82 9.18 -0.98 -11.21
CA ALA A 82 8.13 -1.59 -10.39
C ALA A 82 7.98 -0.87 -9.04
N ARG A 83 9.08 -0.46 -8.39
CA ARG A 83 9.04 0.33 -7.16
C ARG A 83 8.34 1.68 -7.38
N ARG A 84 8.72 2.41 -8.44
CA ARG A 84 8.07 3.70 -8.76
C ARG A 84 6.57 3.53 -9.04
N GLN A 85 6.20 2.47 -9.74
CA GLN A 85 4.79 2.17 -10.01
C GLN A 85 4.01 1.88 -8.71
N ALA A 86 4.59 1.12 -7.79
CA ALA A 86 3.99 0.86 -6.47
C ALA A 86 3.87 2.13 -5.62
N LEU A 87 4.88 3.01 -5.63
CA LEU A 87 4.80 4.29 -4.91
C LEU A 87 3.73 5.22 -5.51
N ALA A 88 3.62 5.26 -6.85
CA ALA A 88 2.61 6.08 -7.51
C ALA A 88 1.17 5.61 -7.21
N SER A 89 0.93 4.31 -7.08
CA SER A 89 -0.38 3.79 -6.68
C SER A 89 -0.70 4.10 -5.21
N ILE A 90 0.28 4.00 -4.32
CA ILE A 90 0.14 4.42 -2.91
C ILE A 90 -0.18 5.91 -2.81
N ASP A 91 0.53 6.77 -3.55
CA ASP A 91 0.27 8.22 -3.56
C ASP A 91 -1.14 8.55 -4.06
N ARG A 92 -1.64 7.84 -5.08
CA ARG A 92 -3.02 7.98 -5.57
C ARG A 92 -4.04 7.56 -4.51
N LEU A 93 -3.79 6.45 -3.82
CA LEU A 93 -4.67 5.98 -2.73
C LEU A 93 -4.70 7.00 -1.58
N ALA A 94 -3.56 7.53 -1.18
CA ALA A 94 -3.46 8.59 -0.16
C ALA A 94 -4.29 9.83 -0.51
N GLN A 95 -4.24 10.28 -1.76
CA GLN A 95 -5.03 11.43 -2.24
C GLN A 95 -6.53 11.16 -2.18
N LEU A 96 -6.99 9.96 -2.53
CA LEU A 96 -8.40 9.60 -2.44
C LEU A 96 -8.87 9.51 -0.97
N LEU A 97 -8.02 9.02 -0.08
CA LEU A 97 -8.29 9.01 1.36
C LEU A 97 -8.42 10.43 1.93
N ALA A 98 -7.55 11.36 1.53
CA ALA A 98 -7.63 12.78 1.91
C ALA A 98 -8.95 13.42 1.47
N ARG A 99 -9.47 13.03 0.30
CA ARG A 99 -10.77 13.51 -0.19
C ARG A 99 -11.96 12.87 0.53
N ALA A 100 -11.83 11.61 0.92
CA ALA A 100 -12.89 10.85 1.59
C ALA A 100 -13.04 11.21 3.08
N ARG A 101 -11.97 11.69 3.73
CA ARG A 101 -12.00 12.11 5.14
C ARG A 101 -11.27 13.46 5.30
N PRO A 102 -11.97 14.60 5.15
CA PRO A 102 -11.36 15.93 5.14
C PRO A 102 -10.88 16.45 6.52
N GLU A 103 -10.98 15.65 7.60
CA GLU A 103 -10.70 16.10 8.97
C GLU A 103 -9.20 16.25 9.31
N HIS A 104 -8.30 16.03 8.34
CA HIS A 104 -6.85 16.16 8.50
C HIS A 104 -6.18 16.94 7.34
N ALA A 105 -6.78 18.05 6.90
CA ALA A 105 -6.11 19.07 6.08
C ALA A 105 -5.55 20.20 6.96
#